data_AF-A0A350G104-F1
#
_entry.id   AF-A0A350G104-F1
#
_cell.length_a   1.000
_cell.length_b   1.000
_cell.length_c   1.000
_cell.angle_alpha   90.00
_cell.angle_beta   90.00
_cell.angle_gamma   90.00
#
_symmetry.space_group_name_H-M   'P 1'
#
loop_
_entity.id
_entity.type
_entity.pdbx_description
1 polymer ?
#
loop_
_entity_poly.entity_id
_entity_poly.type
_entity_poly.pdbx_seq_one_letter_code
_entity_poly.pdbx_strand_id
1 'polypeptide(L)'
;GMEVEISEVTDDMAALSFQGPNSRNVLNKVVENPVDELKYFRLMKNNLAGVEVTISRTGYTGDLGYEIWMDAQGAVKVWDALMDAGHDYGILPVGILALDMTRVEAGLFMLDVDYTSAGHAWIESQKSSPFELGLDWTVALDKPGYFVGRRALEREKREGSEWKMVGIEIDWVGMEKLYAEVGLPPQVPGTAIRASMPILVGNVQVGYASTASWSPLLKKYIALAHLQKPYYELGTDVRMEITVEHHRKHAPAKVVKLPFYDPEWKKK
;
A
#
# COMPACT_ATOMS: atom_id res chain seq x y z
N GLY A 1 -9.28 -1.75 36.39
CA GLY A 1 -8.72 -0.94 35.31
C GLY A 1 -7.49 -1.62 34.77
N MET A 2 -6.87 -1.06 33.72
CA MET A 2 -5.53 -1.48 33.30
C MET A 2 -4.50 -0.64 34.04
N GLU A 3 -3.44 -1.26 34.53
CA GLU A 3 -2.28 -0.59 35.12
C GLU A 3 -1.16 -0.63 34.07
N VAL A 4 -1.07 0.45 33.29
CA VAL A 4 -0.17 0.55 32.13
C VAL A 4 0.41 1.96 32.05
N GLU A 5 1.64 2.06 31.54
CA GLU A 5 2.30 3.31 31.19
C GLU A 5 2.42 3.41 29.67
N ILE A 6 2.17 4.60 29.12
CA ILE A 6 2.26 4.88 27.69
C ILE A 6 3.14 6.12 27.55
N SER A 7 4.20 6.02 26.76
CA SER A 7 5.07 7.14 26.40
C SER A 7 5.13 7.31 24.89
N GLU A 8 5.30 8.56 24.45
CA GLU A 8 5.61 8.89 23.07
C GLU A 8 7.13 8.92 22.90
N VAL A 9 7.66 8.18 21.92
CA VAL A 9 9.10 8.06 21.63
C VAL A 9 9.40 8.37 20.17
N THR A 10 8.49 9.06 19.48
CA THR A 10 8.57 9.34 18.04
C THR A 10 9.88 10.05 17.68
N ASP A 11 10.27 11.05 18.48
CA ASP A 11 11.47 11.87 18.24
C ASP A 11 12.77 11.19 18.71
N ASP A 12 12.67 10.20 19.59
CA ASP A 12 13.82 9.45 20.12
C ASP A 12 14.21 8.28 19.20
N MET A 13 13.34 7.90 18.27
CA MET A 13 13.50 6.73 17.40
C MET A 13 13.63 7.14 15.94
N ALA A 14 14.51 6.46 15.22
CA ALA A 14 14.59 6.51 13.76
C ALA A 14 14.21 5.16 13.14
N ALA A 15 13.62 5.23 11.94
CA ALA A 15 13.30 4.06 11.14
C ALA A 15 13.80 4.24 9.71
N LEU A 16 14.41 3.20 9.16
CA LEU A 16 14.80 3.11 7.76
C LEU A 16 14.07 1.95 7.09
N SER A 17 13.28 2.26 6.06
CA SER A 17 12.70 1.26 5.18
C SER A 17 13.73 0.85 4.14
N PHE A 18 14.18 -0.40 4.21
CA PHE A 18 15.22 -0.94 3.34
C PHE A 18 14.64 -2.03 2.44
N GLN A 19 14.37 -1.66 1.19
CA GLN A 19 13.51 -2.40 0.27
C GLN A 19 14.26 -2.76 -1.03
N GLY A 20 13.86 -3.86 -1.65
CA GLY A 20 14.37 -4.33 -2.93
C GLY A 20 14.94 -5.75 -2.88
N PRO A 21 15.16 -6.38 -4.05
CA PRO A 21 15.57 -7.78 -4.17
C PRO A 21 16.93 -8.08 -3.52
N ASN A 22 17.81 -7.07 -3.43
CA ASN A 22 19.15 -7.20 -2.85
C ASN A 22 19.21 -6.80 -1.37
N SER A 23 18.09 -6.37 -0.76
CA SER A 23 18.08 -5.87 0.62
C SER A 23 18.66 -6.86 1.63
N ARG A 24 18.32 -8.15 1.51
CA ARG A 24 18.91 -9.20 2.35
C ARG A 24 20.42 -9.32 2.19
N ASN A 25 20.89 -9.34 0.95
CA ASN A 25 22.32 -9.48 0.63
C ASN A 25 23.12 -8.32 1.20
N VAL A 26 22.60 -7.09 1.07
CA VAL A 26 23.25 -5.89 1.61
C VAL A 26 23.22 -5.89 3.13
N LEU A 27 22.07 -6.21 3.75
CA LEU A 27 21.97 -6.27 5.21
C LEU A 27 22.97 -7.26 5.81
N ASN A 28 23.06 -8.46 5.27
CA ASN A 28 23.98 -9.50 5.73
C ASN A 28 25.47 -9.10 5.66
N LYS A 29 25.83 -8.04 4.93
CA LYS A 29 27.21 -7.50 4.94
C LYS A 29 27.52 -6.62 6.15
N VAL A 30 26.49 -6.04 6.78
CA VAL A 30 26.66 -4.97 7.79
C VAL A 30 26.10 -5.32 9.17
N VAL A 31 25.27 -6.36 9.24
CA VAL A 31 24.72 -6.86 10.51
C VAL A 31 25.61 -7.94 11.13
N GLU A 32 25.60 -8.03 12.46
CA GLU A 32 26.31 -9.10 13.18
C GLU A 32 25.65 -10.47 12.99
N ASN A 33 24.32 -10.52 13.06
CA ASN A 33 23.55 -11.77 12.93
C ASN A 33 22.82 -11.80 11.57
N PRO A 34 23.02 -12.82 10.72
CA PRO A 34 22.37 -12.88 9.42
C PRO A 34 20.83 -12.85 9.50
N VAL A 35 20.18 -12.19 8.54
CA VAL A 35 18.71 -12.03 8.49
C VAL A 35 18.03 -13.07 7.59
N ASP A 36 18.75 -14.09 7.14
CA ASP A 36 18.25 -15.13 6.20
C ASP A 36 17.05 -15.90 6.76
N GLU A 37 17.08 -16.21 8.05
CA GLU A 37 16.01 -16.97 8.72
C GLU A 37 14.87 -16.07 9.23
N LEU A 38 14.99 -14.74 9.11
CA LEU A 38 13.95 -13.83 9.55
C LEU A 38 12.72 -13.99 8.65
N LYS A 39 11.66 -14.57 9.20
CA LYS A 39 10.40 -14.80 8.48
C LYS A 39 9.59 -13.52 8.34
N TYR A 40 8.74 -13.46 7.33
CA TYR A 40 7.83 -12.34 7.11
C TYR A 40 6.95 -12.08 8.35
N PHE A 41 6.73 -10.80 8.69
CA PHE A 41 6.06 -10.36 9.93
C PHE A 41 6.75 -10.81 11.23
N ARG A 42 8.06 -11.09 11.20
CA ARG A 42 8.88 -11.28 12.40
C ARG A 42 9.91 -10.17 12.51
N LEU A 43 10.41 -10.00 13.74
CA LEU A 43 11.46 -9.06 14.07
C LEU A 43 12.59 -9.78 14.83
N MET A 44 13.78 -9.19 14.78
CA MET A 44 14.94 -9.61 15.56
C MET A 44 15.75 -8.40 16.00
N LYS A 45 16.46 -8.53 17.12
CA LYS A 45 17.49 -7.56 17.50
C LYS A 45 18.78 -7.87 16.74
N ASN A 46 19.53 -6.82 16.43
CA ASN A 46 20.82 -6.93 15.76
C ASN A 46 21.72 -5.75 16.13
N ASN A 47 22.95 -5.78 15.62
CA ASN A 47 23.85 -4.63 15.65
C ASN A 47 24.29 -4.32 14.21
N LEU A 48 24.32 -3.03 13.86
CA LEU A 48 24.76 -2.54 12.56
C LEU A 48 25.71 -1.36 12.79
N ALA A 49 26.97 -1.53 12.37
CA ALA A 49 28.02 -0.54 12.58
C ALA A 49 28.17 -0.06 14.05
N GLY A 50 27.98 -0.95 15.04
CA GLY A 50 28.04 -0.61 16.46
C GLY A 50 26.79 0.06 17.03
N VAL A 51 25.70 0.13 16.26
CA VAL A 51 24.38 0.64 16.70
C VAL A 51 23.45 -0.54 16.92
N GLU A 52 22.82 -0.62 18.08
CA GLU A 52 21.75 -1.60 18.33
C GLU A 52 20.52 -1.25 17.51
N VAL A 53 20.01 -2.24 16.77
CA VAL A 53 18.85 -2.08 15.89
C VAL A 53 17.84 -3.19 16.10
N THR A 54 16.56 -2.90 15.85
CA THR A 54 15.52 -3.90 15.67
C THR A 54 15.16 -3.96 14.19
N ILE A 55 15.31 -5.13 13.59
CA ILE A 55 15.02 -5.36 12.17
C ILE A 55 13.73 -6.17 12.08
N SER A 56 12.72 -5.66 11.38
CA SER A 56 11.52 -6.42 11.03
C SER A 56 11.48 -6.73 9.54
N ARG A 57 11.09 -7.95 9.18
CA ARG A 57 10.87 -8.31 7.76
C ARG A 57 9.46 -7.90 7.35
N THR A 58 9.35 -6.64 6.97
CA THR A 58 8.14 -5.93 6.53
C THR A 58 8.51 -4.90 5.47
N GLY A 59 7.53 -4.42 4.71
CA GLY A 59 7.79 -3.38 3.74
C GLY A 59 6.56 -2.83 3.06
N TYR A 60 6.73 -1.68 2.42
CA TYR A 60 5.65 -0.91 1.81
C TYR A 60 5.80 -0.72 0.29
N THR A 61 6.70 -1.49 -0.34
CA THR A 61 6.98 -1.43 -1.79
C THR A 61 6.45 -2.64 -2.57
N GLY A 62 6.01 -3.70 -1.87
CA GLY A 62 5.59 -4.96 -2.49
C GLY A 62 6.73 -5.90 -2.88
N ASP A 63 7.99 -5.50 -2.69
CA ASP A 63 9.19 -6.31 -2.90
C ASP A 63 9.70 -6.92 -1.57
N LEU A 64 10.83 -7.62 -1.61
CA LEU A 64 11.55 -8.01 -0.40
C LEU A 64 12.01 -6.74 0.34
N GLY A 65 11.80 -6.69 1.64
CA GLY A 65 12.27 -5.56 2.42
C GLY A 65 12.23 -5.78 3.92
N TYR A 66 12.84 -4.82 4.59
CA TYR A 66 13.02 -4.78 6.02
C TYR A 66 12.77 -3.36 6.52
N GLU A 67 12.31 -3.23 7.76
CA GLU A 67 12.31 -1.96 8.49
C GLU A 67 13.36 -2.07 9.60
N ILE A 68 14.24 -1.09 9.67
CA ILE A 68 15.35 -1.04 10.62
C ILE A 68 15.06 0.09 11.59
N TRP A 69 14.81 -0.26 12.85
CA TRP A 69 14.47 0.66 13.93
C TRP A 69 15.65 0.84 14.87
N MET A 70 15.93 2.07 15.26
CA MET A 70 17.09 2.42 16.08
C MET A 70 16.83 3.69 16.88
N ASP A 71 17.69 3.98 17.86
CA ASP A 71 17.75 5.31 18.48
C ASP A 71 18.15 6.35 17.43
N ALA A 72 17.51 7.52 17.46
CA ALA A 72 17.72 8.59 16.49
C ALA A 72 19.20 9.02 16.36
N GLN A 73 19.98 8.94 17.43
CA GLN A 73 21.41 9.30 17.43
C GLN A 73 22.25 8.35 16.55
N GLY A 74 21.79 7.12 16.35
CA GLY A 74 22.45 6.12 15.52
C GLY A 74 22.12 6.19 14.03
N ALA A 75 21.10 6.96 13.64
CA ALA A 75 20.48 6.91 12.32
C ALA A 75 21.46 7.16 11.16
N VAL A 76 22.27 8.23 11.25
CA VAL A 76 23.23 8.60 10.20
C VAL A 76 24.29 7.51 10.02
N LYS A 77 24.76 6.92 11.12
CA LYS A 77 25.77 5.86 11.06
C LYS A 77 25.23 4.59 10.39
N VAL A 78 23.99 4.24 10.69
CA VAL A 78 23.32 3.10 10.05
C VAL A 78 23.07 3.38 8.57
N TRP A 79 22.63 4.58 8.23
CA TRP A 79 22.45 5.03 6.85
C TRP A 79 23.73 4.90 6.03
N ASP A 80 24.83 5.49 6.51
CA ASP A 80 26.11 5.49 5.80
C ASP A 80 26.62 4.06 5.57
N ALA A 81 26.53 3.20 6.60
CA ALA A 81 26.94 1.80 6.49
C ALA A 81 26.14 1.02 5.43
N LEU A 82 24.82 1.26 5.34
CA LEU A 82 23.97 0.64 4.32
C LEU A 82 24.30 1.16 2.92
N MET A 83 24.50 2.47 2.76
CA MET A 83 24.85 3.10 1.49
C MET A 83 26.20 2.57 0.97
N ASP A 84 27.20 2.47 1.84
CA ASP A 84 28.51 1.93 1.48
C ASP A 84 28.42 0.45 1.09
N ALA A 85 27.77 -0.38 1.90
CA ALA A 85 27.65 -1.82 1.62
C ALA A 85 26.77 -2.14 0.40
N GLY A 86 25.81 -1.25 0.12
CA GLY A 86 24.87 -1.34 -1.00
C GLY A 86 25.39 -0.74 -2.31
N HIS A 87 26.53 -0.05 -2.30
CA HIS A 87 27.07 0.66 -3.47
C HIS A 87 27.15 -0.25 -4.71
N ASP A 88 27.75 -1.43 -4.59
CA ASP A 88 27.91 -2.37 -5.71
C ASP A 88 26.59 -3.03 -6.16
N TYR A 89 25.52 -2.86 -5.37
CA TYR A 89 24.17 -3.29 -5.73
C TYR A 89 23.31 -2.16 -6.32
N GLY A 90 23.87 -0.95 -6.49
CA GLY A 90 23.15 0.21 -7.00
C GLY A 90 22.11 0.74 -6.01
N ILE A 91 22.41 0.69 -4.70
CA ILE A 91 21.56 1.30 -3.68
C ILE A 91 21.33 2.79 -3.97
N LEU A 92 20.09 3.25 -3.77
CA LEU A 92 19.71 4.64 -3.97
C LEU A 92 18.77 5.11 -2.85
N PRO A 93 18.85 6.39 -2.44
CA PRO A 93 17.84 6.98 -1.59
C PRO A 93 16.51 7.10 -2.36
N VAL A 94 15.41 6.73 -1.70
CA VAL A 94 14.07 6.77 -2.29
C VAL A 94 13.16 7.65 -1.44
N GLY A 95 12.52 8.62 -2.08
CA GLY A 95 11.57 9.53 -1.43
C GLY A 95 10.13 9.02 -1.45
N ILE A 96 9.26 9.74 -0.72
CA ILE A 96 7.85 9.37 -0.56
C ILE A 96 7.06 9.27 -1.88
N LEU A 97 7.42 10.04 -2.91
CA LEU A 97 6.70 10.01 -4.20
C LEU A 97 6.87 8.67 -4.92
N ALA A 98 8.08 8.10 -4.90
CA ALA A 98 8.33 6.78 -5.44
C ALA A 98 7.68 5.70 -4.55
N LEU A 99 7.74 5.86 -3.23
CA LEU A 99 7.07 4.95 -2.29
C LEU A 99 5.56 4.90 -2.53
N ASP A 100 4.92 6.05 -2.75
CA ASP A 100 3.49 6.16 -3.01
C ASP A 100 3.06 5.46 -4.31
N MET A 101 3.94 5.39 -5.31
CA MET A 101 3.71 4.58 -6.50
C MET A 101 3.87 3.08 -6.21
N THR A 102 4.99 2.68 -5.58
CA THR A 102 5.26 1.25 -5.32
C THR A 102 4.25 0.62 -4.36
N ARG A 103 3.71 1.36 -3.39
CA ARG A 103 2.66 0.86 -2.51
C ARG A 103 1.35 0.60 -3.26
N VAL A 104 1.03 1.41 -4.28
CA VAL A 104 -0.13 1.16 -5.15
C VAL A 104 0.10 -0.10 -5.97
N GLU A 105 1.28 -0.27 -6.56
CA GLU A 105 1.67 -1.52 -7.25
C GLU A 105 1.54 -2.74 -6.32
N ALA A 106 1.97 -2.59 -5.07
CA ALA A 106 1.88 -3.59 -4.02
C ALA A 106 0.46 -3.82 -3.47
N GLY A 107 -0.54 -3.08 -3.92
CA GLY A 107 -1.91 -3.17 -3.40
C GLY A 107 -2.02 -2.81 -1.92
N LEU A 108 -1.14 -1.93 -1.43
CA LEU A 108 -1.12 -1.48 -0.04
C LEU A 108 -1.84 -0.13 0.08
N PHE A 109 -2.70 -0.05 1.08
CA PHE A 109 -3.57 1.10 1.33
C PHE A 109 -2.97 1.98 2.43
N MET A 110 -3.22 3.28 2.35
CA MET A 110 -2.75 4.28 3.29
C MET A 110 -3.93 4.84 4.08
N LEU A 111 -3.76 4.92 5.41
CA LEU A 111 -4.74 5.53 6.29
C LEU A 111 -4.96 7.00 5.93
N ASP A 112 -6.21 7.45 5.99
CA ASP A 112 -6.68 8.80 5.66
C ASP A 112 -6.42 9.23 4.20
N VAL A 113 -6.04 8.27 3.34
CA VAL A 113 -5.95 8.43 1.88
C VAL A 113 -6.89 7.43 1.20
N ASP A 114 -6.69 6.15 1.47
CA ASP A 114 -7.47 5.07 0.85
C ASP A 114 -8.63 4.61 1.72
N TYR A 115 -8.58 4.86 3.03
CA TYR A 115 -9.72 4.61 3.91
C TYR A 115 -9.67 5.55 5.12
N THR A 116 -10.82 5.83 5.71
CA THR A 116 -10.91 6.68 6.91
C THR A 116 -11.00 5.80 8.16
N SER A 117 -10.21 6.10 9.18
CA SER A 117 -10.33 5.38 10.46
C SER A 117 -11.70 5.63 11.09
N ALA A 118 -12.20 4.66 11.87
CA ALA A 118 -13.47 4.83 12.56
C ALA A 118 -13.49 6.02 13.54
N GLY A 119 -12.33 6.40 14.09
CA GLY A 119 -12.19 7.58 14.96
C GLY A 119 -12.14 8.92 14.20
N HIS A 120 -11.80 8.89 12.91
CA HIS A 120 -11.73 10.07 12.04
C HIS A 120 -12.94 10.17 11.09
N ALA A 121 -13.87 9.21 11.10
CA ALA A 121 -15.06 9.23 10.26
C ALA A 121 -16.13 10.18 10.84
N TRP A 122 -16.60 11.13 10.03
CA TRP A 122 -17.61 12.12 10.41
C TRP A 122 -19.04 11.64 10.14
N ILE A 123 -19.21 10.77 9.15
CA ILE A 123 -20.48 10.18 8.75
C ILE A 123 -20.33 8.66 8.61
N GLU A 124 -21.42 7.91 8.77
CA GLU A 124 -21.40 6.44 8.71
C GLU A 124 -20.78 5.90 7.41
N SER A 125 -21.04 6.56 6.27
CA SER A 125 -20.54 6.12 4.95
C SER A 125 -19.03 6.32 4.74
N GLN A 126 -18.32 6.98 5.66
CA GLN A 126 -16.86 7.09 5.62
C GLN A 126 -16.16 5.93 6.34
N LYS A 127 -16.89 5.18 7.17
CA LYS A 127 -16.29 4.07 7.91
C LYS A 127 -15.93 2.97 6.95
N SER A 128 -14.75 2.39 7.16
CA SER A 128 -14.35 1.17 6.49
C SER A 128 -14.14 0.04 7.49
N SER A 129 -14.52 -1.18 7.12
CA SER A 129 -14.23 -2.37 7.90
C SER A 129 -12.94 -3.06 7.42
N PRO A 130 -12.26 -3.85 8.27
CA PRO A 130 -11.19 -4.72 7.81
C PRO A 130 -11.62 -5.69 6.69
N PHE A 131 -12.88 -6.13 6.65
CA PHE A 131 -13.37 -7.03 5.60
C PHE A 131 -13.56 -6.32 4.26
N GLU A 132 -14.06 -5.07 4.28
CA GLU A 132 -14.13 -4.23 3.08
C GLU A 132 -12.73 -3.99 2.50
N LEU A 133 -11.71 -3.85 3.36
CA LEU A 133 -10.32 -3.61 2.96
C LEU A 133 -9.54 -4.88 2.60
N GLY A 134 -10.17 -6.07 2.61
CA GLY A 134 -9.47 -7.34 2.36
C GLY A 134 -8.46 -7.74 3.44
N LEU A 135 -8.61 -7.18 4.64
CA LEU A 135 -7.80 -7.45 5.84
C LEU A 135 -8.44 -8.48 6.76
N ASP A 136 -9.26 -9.40 6.23
CA ASP A 136 -9.91 -10.49 6.98
C ASP A 136 -8.95 -11.23 7.91
N TRP A 137 -7.72 -11.46 7.43
CA TRP A 137 -6.67 -12.20 8.12
C TRP A 137 -6.19 -11.51 9.41
N THR A 138 -6.51 -10.22 9.61
CA THR A 138 -6.18 -9.45 10.82
C THR A 138 -7.25 -9.54 11.91
N VAL A 139 -8.42 -10.12 11.61
CA VAL A 139 -9.57 -10.14 12.53
C VAL A 139 -9.72 -11.52 13.18
N ALA A 140 -9.29 -11.62 14.45
CA ALA A 140 -9.43 -12.83 15.26
C ALA A 140 -10.79 -12.88 16.00
N LEU A 141 -11.87 -13.23 15.28
CA LEU A 141 -13.22 -13.38 15.87
C LEU A 141 -13.31 -14.50 16.91
N ASP A 142 -12.42 -15.48 16.83
CA ASP A 142 -12.29 -16.61 17.75
C ASP A 142 -11.52 -16.26 19.04
N LYS A 143 -10.88 -15.08 19.10
CA LYS A 143 -10.15 -14.65 20.30
C LYS A 143 -11.08 -14.60 21.52
N PRO A 144 -10.64 -15.14 22.68
CA PRO A 144 -11.38 -15.03 23.93
C PRO A 144 -11.60 -13.56 24.35
N GLY A 145 -12.78 -13.28 24.91
CA GLY A 145 -13.13 -11.95 25.40
C GLY A 145 -13.62 -10.99 24.32
N TYR A 146 -13.68 -9.71 24.66
CA TYR A 146 -14.22 -8.67 23.79
C TYR A 146 -13.12 -7.76 23.26
N PHE A 147 -13.23 -7.34 22.00
CA PHE A 147 -12.45 -6.26 21.42
C PHE A 147 -13.39 -5.24 20.77
N VAL A 148 -12.96 -3.98 20.70
CA VAL A 148 -13.77 -2.89 20.15
C VAL A 148 -14.13 -3.20 18.69
N GLY A 149 -15.43 -3.18 18.37
CA GLY A 149 -15.94 -3.49 17.03
C GLY A 149 -16.36 -4.95 16.80
N ARG A 150 -16.11 -5.88 17.74
CA ARG A 150 -16.40 -7.32 17.57
C ARG A 150 -17.80 -7.63 17.02
N ARG A 151 -18.86 -7.10 17.65
CA ARG A 151 -20.26 -7.36 17.21
C ARG A 151 -20.56 -6.87 15.80
N ALA A 152 -19.95 -5.75 15.39
CA ALA A 152 -20.13 -5.21 14.04
C ALA A 152 -19.46 -6.13 13.00
N LEU A 153 -18.24 -6.60 13.29
CA LEU A 153 -17.52 -7.53 12.43
C LEU A 153 -18.19 -8.92 12.38
N GLU A 154 -18.70 -9.45 13.49
CA GLU A 154 -19.45 -10.71 13.48
C GLU A 154 -20.71 -10.62 12.60
N ARG A 155 -21.40 -9.47 12.63
CA ARG A 155 -22.56 -9.21 11.77
C ARG A 155 -22.17 -9.13 10.31
N GLU A 156 -21.17 -8.32 9.99
CA GLU A 156 -20.69 -8.15 8.62
C GLU A 156 -20.16 -9.46 8.02
N LYS A 157 -19.44 -10.29 8.81
CA LYS A 157 -18.95 -11.59 8.34
C LYS A 157 -20.09 -12.51 7.90
N ARG A 158 -21.25 -12.42 8.56
CA ARG A 158 -22.46 -13.19 8.22
C ARG A 158 -23.21 -12.62 7.02
N GLU A 159 -23.30 -11.30 6.91
CA GLU A 159 -24.12 -10.61 5.91
C GLU A 159 -23.36 -10.35 4.59
N GLY A 160 -22.03 -10.31 4.66
CA GLY A 160 -21.15 -9.90 3.56
C GLY A 160 -20.97 -8.38 3.53
N SER A 161 -19.77 -7.94 3.14
CA SER A 161 -19.46 -6.51 2.99
C SER A 161 -20.18 -5.91 1.79
N GLU A 162 -20.76 -4.72 1.98
CA GLU A 162 -21.40 -3.95 0.90
C GLU A 162 -20.35 -3.34 -0.03
N TRP A 163 -19.23 -2.91 0.54
CA TRP A 163 -18.08 -2.36 -0.17
C TRP A 163 -16.91 -3.34 -0.19
N LYS A 164 -16.05 -3.20 -1.19
CA LYS A 164 -14.71 -3.82 -1.19
C LYS A 164 -13.68 -2.92 -1.84
N MET A 165 -12.49 -2.93 -1.27
CA MET A 165 -11.26 -2.42 -1.85
C MET A 165 -10.73 -3.40 -2.90
N VAL A 166 -10.54 -2.92 -4.12
CA VAL A 166 -10.09 -3.68 -5.28
C VAL A 166 -9.04 -2.92 -6.09
N GLY A 167 -8.37 -3.64 -6.99
CA GLY A 167 -7.53 -3.03 -8.00
C GLY A 167 -8.33 -2.69 -9.25
N ILE A 168 -8.03 -1.57 -9.89
CA ILE A 168 -8.55 -1.17 -11.18
C ILE A 168 -7.39 -1.05 -12.15
N GLU A 169 -7.49 -1.68 -13.31
CA GLU A 169 -6.57 -1.50 -14.43
C GLU A 169 -7.29 -0.71 -15.52
N ILE A 170 -6.77 0.47 -15.85
CA ILE A 170 -7.33 1.34 -16.89
C ILE A 170 -6.85 0.85 -18.26
N ASP A 171 -7.79 0.68 -19.19
CA ASP A 171 -7.49 0.28 -20.55
C ASP A 171 -6.80 1.43 -21.31
N TRP A 172 -5.53 1.20 -21.67
CA TRP A 172 -4.68 2.21 -22.30
C TRP A 172 -5.25 2.69 -23.64
N VAL A 173 -5.72 1.77 -24.48
CA VAL A 173 -6.20 2.08 -25.84
C VAL A 173 -7.47 2.92 -25.79
N GLY A 174 -8.40 2.59 -24.89
CA GLY A 174 -9.61 3.36 -24.67
C GLY A 174 -9.33 4.73 -24.07
N MET A 175 -8.40 4.83 -23.12
CA MET A 175 -7.94 6.11 -22.60
C MET A 175 -7.31 6.97 -23.70
N GLU A 176 -6.46 6.39 -24.55
CA GLU A 176 -5.79 7.09 -25.64
C GLU A 176 -6.78 7.71 -26.63
N LYS A 177 -7.85 6.99 -26.98
CA LYS A 177 -8.92 7.52 -27.83
C LYS A 177 -9.55 8.79 -27.26
N LEU A 178 -9.74 8.86 -25.93
CA LEU A 178 -10.32 10.04 -25.28
C LEU A 178 -9.42 11.28 -25.40
N TYR A 179 -8.10 11.11 -25.31
CA TYR A 179 -7.14 12.21 -25.53
C TYR A 179 -7.04 12.57 -27.02
N ALA A 180 -7.09 11.59 -27.91
CA ALA A 180 -7.02 11.80 -29.35
C ALA A 180 -8.21 12.62 -29.89
N GLU A 181 -9.39 12.55 -29.27
CA GLU A 181 -10.56 13.39 -29.61
C GLU A 181 -10.26 14.89 -29.58
N VAL A 182 -9.29 15.31 -28.77
CA VAL A 182 -8.86 16.71 -28.63
C VAL A 182 -7.44 16.94 -29.18
N GLY A 183 -6.89 15.99 -29.93
CA GLY A 183 -5.56 16.11 -30.54
C GLY A 183 -4.40 16.02 -29.55
N LEU A 184 -4.60 15.42 -28.37
CA LEU A 184 -3.57 15.24 -27.35
C LEU A 184 -3.10 13.78 -27.27
N PRO A 185 -1.82 13.53 -26.93
CA PRO A 185 -1.39 12.20 -26.50
C PRO A 185 -1.89 11.92 -25.06
N PRO A 186 -1.98 10.64 -24.65
CA PRO A 186 -2.29 10.29 -23.26
C PRO A 186 -1.37 11.01 -22.28
N GLN A 187 -1.96 11.63 -21.26
CA GLN A 187 -1.22 12.22 -20.15
C GLN A 187 -1.33 11.30 -18.93
N VAL A 188 -0.18 10.88 -18.40
CA VAL A 188 -0.08 10.12 -17.16
C VAL A 188 0.60 10.95 -16.08
N PRO A 189 0.16 10.84 -14.81
CA PRO A 189 0.79 11.59 -13.74
C PRO A 189 2.19 11.05 -13.46
N GLY A 190 3.13 11.95 -13.12
CA GLY A 190 4.48 11.57 -12.66
C GLY A 190 4.53 11.06 -11.22
N THR A 191 3.41 11.13 -10.50
CA THR A 191 3.25 10.69 -9.10
C THR A 191 1.91 9.98 -8.93
N ALA A 192 1.72 9.27 -7.83
CA ALA A 192 0.39 8.80 -7.46
C ALA A 192 -0.56 10.00 -7.26
N ILE A 193 -1.78 9.89 -7.76
CA ILE A 193 -2.88 10.83 -7.57
C ILE A 193 -3.73 10.31 -6.42
N ARG A 194 -3.73 11.03 -5.30
CA ARG A 194 -4.62 10.79 -4.15
C ARG A 194 -5.87 11.64 -4.32
N ALA A 195 -6.94 11.06 -4.85
CA ALA A 195 -8.18 11.78 -5.11
C ALA A 195 -9.35 10.80 -5.19
N SER A 196 -10.55 11.25 -4.83
CA SER A 196 -11.78 10.49 -5.06
C SER A 196 -12.18 10.62 -6.53
N MET A 197 -11.93 9.59 -7.33
CA MET A 197 -12.26 9.53 -8.76
C MET A 197 -13.43 8.57 -8.98
N PRO A 198 -14.60 9.03 -9.46
CA PRO A 198 -15.76 8.19 -9.67
C PRO A 198 -15.48 6.97 -10.56
N ILE A 199 -16.06 5.82 -10.19
CA ILE A 199 -16.09 4.62 -11.03
C ILE A 199 -17.54 4.31 -11.38
N LEU A 200 -17.79 4.05 -12.67
CA LEU A 200 -19.12 3.88 -13.23
C LEU A 200 -19.29 2.54 -13.94
N VAL A 201 -20.52 2.01 -13.87
CA VAL A 201 -21.04 0.96 -14.74
C VAL A 201 -22.30 1.48 -15.42
N GLY A 202 -22.28 1.54 -16.75
CA GLY A 202 -23.26 2.36 -17.48
C GLY A 202 -23.20 3.81 -16.96
N ASN A 203 -24.35 4.40 -16.65
CA ASN A 203 -24.44 5.76 -16.10
C ASN A 203 -24.54 5.81 -14.57
N VAL A 204 -24.33 4.68 -13.89
CA VAL A 204 -24.42 4.57 -12.43
C VAL A 204 -23.02 4.63 -11.85
N GLN A 205 -22.78 5.53 -10.91
CA GLN A 205 -21.57 5.51 -10.10
C GLN A 205 -21.69 4.35 -9.10
N VAL A 206 -20.73 3.43 -9.15
CA VAL A 206 -20.70 2.19 -8.35
C VAL A 206 -19.59 2.20 -7.31
N GLY A 207 -18.81 3.27 -7.26
CA GLY A 207 -17.73 3.45 -6.31
C GLY A 207 -16.79 4.58 -6.70
N TYR A 208 -15.55 4.50 -6.20
CA TYR A 208 -14.53 5.49 -6.45
C TYR A 208 -13.12 4.89 -6.29
N ALA A 209 -12.18 5.33 -7.12
CA ALA A 209 -10.76 5.17 -6.84
C ALA A 209 -10.33 6.19 -5.78
N SER A 210 -9.52 5.77 -4.82
CA SER A 210 -8.91 6.64 -3.80
C SER A 210 -7.51 7.09 -4.18
N THR A 211 -6.76 6.19 -4.85
CA THR A 211 -5.45 6.48 -5.40
C THR A 211 -5.33 5.88 -6.80
N ALA A 212 -4.84 6.65 -7.79
CA ALA A 212 -4.40 6.12 -9.08
C ALA A 212 -2.92 6.43 -9.34
N SER A 213 -2.22 5.58 -10.07
CA SER A 213 -0.80 5.78 -10.40
C SER A 213 -0.44 5.11 -11.72
N TRP A 214 0.42 5.75 -12.52
CA TRP A 214 1.10 5.07 -13.61
C TRP A 214 2.22 4.19 -13.03
N SER A 215 2.20 2.90 -13.34
CA SER A 215 3.27 1.97 -13.01
C SER A 215 4.26 1.89 -14.18
N PRO A 216 5.48 2.43 -14.06
CA PRO A 216 6.50 2.27 -15.09
C PRO A 216 7.00 0.83 -15.19
N LEU A 217 6.94 0.07 -14.08
CA LEU A 217 7.35 -1.32 -14.02
C LEU A 217 6.38 -2.23 -14.79
N LEU A 218 5.07 -2.05 -14.54
CA LEU A 218 4.02 -2.86 -15.15
C LEU A 218 3.57 -2.32 -16.52
N LYS A 219 3.93 -1.06 -16.84
CA LYS A 219 3.46 -0.29 -18.01
C LYS A 219 1.94 -0.20 -18.05
N LYS A 220 1.34 0.07 -16.89
CA LYS A 220 -0.11 0.10 -16.69
C LYS A 220 -0.52 1.31 -15.88
N TYR A 221 -1.68 1.87 -16.21
CA TYR A 221 -2.34 2.83 -15.34
C TYR A 221 -3.27 2.06 -14.39
N ILE A 222 -3.01 2.17 -13.09
CA ILE A 222 -3.64 1.36 -12.05
C ILE A 222 -4.25 2.24 -10.97
N ALA A 223 -5.25 1.73 -10.25
CA ALA A 223 -5.84 2.42 -9.11
C ALA A 223 -6.31 1.47 -8.01
N LEU A 224 -6.25 1.94 -6.77
CA LEU A 224 -6.93 1.34 -5.62
C LEU A 224 -8.32 1.97 -5.51
N ALA A 225 -9.35 1.14 -5.37
CA ALA A 225 -10.72 1.61 -5.43
C ALA A 225 -11.66 0.87 -4.50
N HIS A 226 -12.63 1.60 -3.97
CA HIS A 226 -13.79 1.05 -3.28
C HIS A 226 -14.93 0.90 -4.25
N LEU A 227 -15.44 -0.33 -4.40
CA LEU A 227 -16.62 -0.64 -5.21
C LEU A 227 -17.72 -1.28 -4.36
N GLN A 228 -18.97 -0.96 -4.68
CA GLN A 228 -20.15 -1.58 -4.08
C GLN A 228 -20.46 -2.92 -4.72
N LYS A 229 -21.16 -3.79 -3.98
CA LYS A 229 -21.77 -4.99 -4.52
C LYS A 229 -22.80 -4.63 -5.62
N PRO A 230 -22.90 -5.39 -6.72
CA PRO A 230 -22.11 -6.57 -7.09
C PRO A 230 -20.89 -6.26 -7.98
N TYR A 231 -20.43 -5.01 -8.05
CA TYR A 231 -19.49 -4.54 -9.06
C TYR A 231 -18.01 -4.79 -8.72
N TYR A 232 -17.70 -5.20 -7.50
CA TYR A 232 -16.33 -5.50 -7.07
C TYR A 232 -15.79 -6.86 -7.55
N GLU A 233 -16.56 -7.64 -8.32
CA GLU A 233 -16.11 -8.94 -8.80
C GLU A 233 -15.00 -8.81 -9.86
N LEU A 234 -14.02 -9.71 -9.81
CA LEU A 234 -12.88 -9.71 -10.72
C LEU A 234 -13.34 -9.83 -12.18
N GLY A 235 -12.76 -9.02 -13.06
CA GLY A 235 -13.06 -9.01 -14.48
C GLY A 235 -14.23 -8.11 -14.88
N THR A 236 -14.99 -7.58 -13.91
CA THR A 236 -16.07 -6.60 -14.15
C THR A 236 -15.54 -5.41 -14.96
N ASP A 237 -16.22 -5.11 -16.07
CA ASP A 237 -15.93 -3.92 -16.87
C ASP A 237 -16.53 -2.69 -16.19
N VAL A 238 -15.70 -1.68 -15.98
CA VAL A 238 -16.06 -0.41 -15.37
C VAL A 238 -15.49 0.74 -16.19
N ARG A 239 -15.84 1.98 -15.84
CA ARG A 239 -15.18 3.16 -16.36
C ARG A 239 -14.74 4.05 -15.21
N MET A 240 -13.49 4.50 -15.23
CA MET A 240 -12.98 5.45 -14.26
C MET A 240 -13.05 6.86 -14.84
N GLU A 241 -13.51 7.81 -14.05
CA GLU A 241 -13.46 9.22 -14.43
C GLU A 241 -12.01 9.70 -14.53
N ILE A 242 -11.69 10.34 -15.65
CA ILE A 242 -10.42 11.05 -15.88
C ILE A 242 -10.72 12.45 -16.38
N THR A 243 -9.78 13.37 -16.20
CA THR A 243 -9.86 14.72 -16.79
C THR A 243 -9.03 14.76 -18.06
N VAL A 244 -9.66 15.07 -19.19
CA VAL A 244 -9.01 15.33 -20.48
C VAL A 244 -9.32 16.77 -20.86
N GLU A 245 -8.29 17.61 -20.96
CA GLU A 245 -8.40 19.04 -21.30
C GLU A 245 -9.56 19.73 -20.55
N HIS A 246 -9.48 19.74 -19.21
CA HIS A 246 -10.48 20.33 -18.31
C HIS A 246 -11.90 19.70 -18.34
N HIS A 247 -12.13 18.61 -19.10
CA HIS A 247 -13.42 17.93 -19.19
C HIS A 247 -13.37 16.54 -18.56
N ARG A 248 -14.45 16.16 -17.85
CA ARG A 248 -14.61 14.81 -17.31
C ARG A 248 -14.95 13.83 -18.43
N LYS A 249 -14.12 12.81 -18.57
CA LYS A 249 -14.27 11.68 -19.49
C LYS A 249 -14.23 10.39 -18.68
N HIS A 250 -14.64 9.28 -19.30
CA HIS A 250 -14.76 7.99 -18.63
C HIS A 250 -13.91 6.95 -19.35
N ALA A 251 -12.69 6.72 -18.85
CA ALA A 251 -11.78 5.74 -19.42
C ALA A 251 -12.26 4.32 -19.10
N PRO A 252 -12.34 3.42 -20.09
CA PRO A 252 -12.66 2.02 -19.83
C PRO A 252 -11.59 1.39 -18.93
N ALA A 253 -12.03 0.51 -18.04
CA ALA A 253 -11.17 -0.14 -17.07
C ALA A 253 -11.77 -1.48 -16.63
N LYS A 254 -10.98 -2.27 -15.91
CA LYS A 254 -11.40 -3.58 -15.42
C LYS A 254 -11.03 -3.75 -13.96
N VAL A 255 -11.91 -4.41 -13.20
CA VAL A 255 -11.61 -4.84 -11.84
C VAL A 255 -10.60 -5.98 -11.88
N VAL A 256 -9.47 -5.81 -11.19
CA VAL A 256 -8.37 -6.78 -11.14
C VAL A 256 -8.01 -7.13 -9.71
N LYS A 257 -7.27 -8.24 -9.56
CA LYS A 257 -6.84 -8.74 -8.27
C LYS A 257 -5.65 -7.91 -7.77
N LEU A 258 -5.65 -7.59 -6.47
CA LEU A 258 -4.49 -7.06 -5.76
C LEU A 258 -3.60 -8.18 -5.21
N PRO A 259 -2.28 -7.97 -5.08
CA PRO A 259 -1.53 -6.79 -5.55
C PRO A 259 -1.33 -6.81 -7.09
N PHE A 260 -0.95 -5.68 -7.69
CA PHE A 260 -0.61 -5.62 -9.12
C PHE A 260 0.80 -6.16 -9.39
N TYR A 261 1.71 -5.99 -8.41
CA TYR A 261 3.09 -6.46 -8.43
C TYR A 261 3.31 -7.48 -7.30
N ASP A 262 3.63 -8.73 -7.66
CA ASP A 262 3.89 -9.85 -6.73
C ASP A 262 5.12 -10.66 -7.16
N PRO A 263 6.34 -10.13 -7.01
CA PRO A 263 7.54 -10.83 -7.45
C PRO A 263 7.77 -12.12 -6.63
N GLU A 264 8.16 -13.21 -7.30
CA GLU A 264 8.34 -14.51 -6.64
C GLU A 264 9.44 -14.51 -5.56
N TRP A 265 10.49 -13.72 -5.76
CA TRP A 265 11.65 -13.71 -4.86
C TRP A 265 11.34 -13.11 -3.49
N LYS A 266 10.31 -12.26 -3.33
CA LYS A 266 10.00 -11.68 -2.01
C LYS A 266 9.57 -12.72 -0.97
N LYS A 267 9.06 -13.86 -1.45
CA LYS A 267 8.61 -14.99 -0.64
C LYS A 267 9.78 -15.91 -0.24
N LYS A 268 10.90 -15.84 -0.97
CA LYS A 268 12.16 -16.54 -0.67
C LYS A 268 12.93 -15.77 0.39
#